data_AF-A0ABD3A0Q4-F1
#
_entry.id   AF-A0ABD3A0Q4-F1
#
_cell.length_a   1.000
_cell.length_b   1.000
_cell.length_c   1.000
_cell.angle_alpha   90.00
_cell.angle_beta   90.00
_cell.angle_gamma   90.00
#
_symmetry.space_group_name_H-M   'P 1'
#
loop_
_entity.id
_entity.type
_entity.pdbx_description
1 polymer ?
#
loop_
_entity_poly.entity_id
_entity_poly.type
_entity_poly.pdbx_seq_one_letter_code
_entity_poly.pdbx_strand_id
1 'polypeptide(L)'
;MATSLMRNLTGPAPYSFSSDFGCRFQRRQRRGEERDHRIPHGDTSKKSPMQLINEVPPIKVEGRIVACEGDSNPALGHPIEFICLDLDKPGVCKYCGLRYVQDHGSHHH
;
A
#
# COMPACT_ATOMS: atom_id res chain seq x y z
N MET A 1 -13.87 -38.42 38.56
CA MET A 1 -13.25 -39.04 37.38
C MET A 1 -13.94 -38.50 36.12
N ALA A 2 -13.56 -37.29 35.68
CA ALA A 2 -13.99 -36.74 34.39
C ALA A 2 -12.71 -36.37 33.64
N THR A 3 -12.28 -37.29 32.80
CA THR A 3 -11.07 -37.20 32.00
C THR A 3 -11.29 -36.24 30.83
N SER A 4 -10.40 -35.25 30.75
CA SER A 4 -9.74 -34.76 29.54
C SER A 4 -10.56 -34.66 28.25
N LEU A 5 -10.85 -33.43 27.83
CA LEU A 5 -10.96 -33.09 26.41
C LEU A 5 -10.19 -31.80 26.14
N MET A 6 -8.85 -31.95 26.06
CA MET A 6 -8.03 -31.04 25.28
C MET A 6 -8.40 -31.22 23.81
N ARG A 7 -8.97 -30.19 23.18
CA ARG A 7 -9.11 -30.14 21.71
C ARG A 7 -8.26 -28.97 21.19
N ASN A 8 -7.17 -29.37 20.57
CA ASN A 8 -6.23 -28.58 19.81
C ASN A 8 -6.95 -27.61 18.86
N LEU A 9 -6.75 -26.31 19.05
CA LEU A 9 -7.03 -25.28 18.07
C LEU A 9 -5.75 -24.95 17.31
N THR A 10 -5.26 -25.91 16.52
CA THR A 10 -4.29 -25.67 15.45
C THR A 10 -4.99 -25.97 14.13
N GLY A 11 -5.88 -25.06 13.75
CA GLY A 11 -6.42 -25.01 12.39
C GLY A 11 -5.63 -23.95 11.61
N PRO A 12 -5.09 -24.25 10.41
CA PRO A 12 -4.54 -23.21 9.55
C PRO A 12 -5.67 -22.25 9.13
N ALA A 13 -5.39 -20.95 9.22
CA ALA A 13 -6.33 -19.89 8.85
C ALA A 13 -6.82 -20.07 7.40
N PRO A 14 -8.14 -19.92 7.12
CA PRO A 14 -8.71 -20.17 5.79
C PRO A 14 -8.62 -18.95 4.86
N TYR A 15 -7.47 -18.28 4.78
CA TYR A 15 -7.27 -17.18 3.82
C TYR A 15 -6.06 -17.45 2.91
N SER A 16 -6.09 -18.56 2.18
CA SER A 16 -5.29 -18.66 0.96
C SER A 16 -5.94 -17.76 -0.10
N PHE A 17 -5.70 -16.46 -0.01
CA PHE A 17 -6.13 -15.47 -1.00
C PHE A 17 -5.26 -15.66 -2.25
N SER A 18 -5.75 -16.47 -3.19
CA SER A 18 -5.11 -16.74 -4.49
C SER A 18 -4.74 -15.42 -5.17
N SER A 19 -3.44 -15.16 -5.29
CA SER A 19 -2.85 -13.85 -5.54
C SER A 19 -2.92 -13.39 -7.00
N ASP A 20 -3.42 -14.23 -7.92
CA ASP A 20 -3.37 -13.96 -9.36
C ASP A 20 -4.48 -13.04 -9.90
N PHE A 21 -5.59 -12.86 -9.17
CA PHE A 21 -6.76 -12.12 -9.69
C PHE A 21 -6.72 -10.60 -9.45
N GLY A 22 -5.89 -10.09 -8.54
CA GLY A 22 -5.98 -8.70 -8.05
C GLY A 22 -5.35 -7.64 -8.95
N CYS A 23 -4.25 -7.94 -9.66
CA CYS A 23 -3.41 -6.89 -10.24
C CYS A 23 -3.79 -6.50 -11.69
N ARG A 24 -4.82 -7.11 -12.27
CA ARG A 24 -5.25 -6.82 -13.65
C ARG A 24 -6.11 -5.54 -13.79
N PHE A 25 -6.71 -5.06 -12.70
CA PHE A 25 -7.66 -3.93 -12.74
C PHE A 25 -7.00 -2.54 -12.88
N GLN A 26 -5.72 -2.39 -12.53
CA GLN A 26 -5.02 -1.09 -12.60
C GLN A 26 -4.59 -0.67 -14.03
N ARG A 27 -4.90 -1.45 -15.08
CA ARG A 27 -4.53 -1.19 -16.49
C ARG A 27 -5.33 -0.07 -17.19
N ARG A 28 -5.55 1.06 -16.53
CA ARG A 28 -5.90 2.32 -17.22
C ARG A 28 -4.96 3.41 -16.75
N GLN A 29 -3.71 3.32 -17.23
CA GLN A 29 -2.77 4.45 -17.21
C GLN A 29 -3.43 5.60 -17.98
N ARG A 30 -4.00 6.57 -17.27
CA ARG A 30 -4.36 7.86 -17.86
C ARG A 30 -3.03 8.48 -18.31
N ARG A 31 -2.90 8.74 -19.62
CA ARG A 31 -1.91 9.69 -20.13
C ARG A 31 -2.09 10.98 -19.34
N GLY A 32 -1.15 11.29 -18.46
CA GLY A 32 -1.16 12.51 -17.66
C GLY A 32 -0.83 13.68 -18.59
N GLU A 33 -1.84 14.48 -18.91
CA GLU A 33 -1.60 15.84 -19.34
C GLU A 33 -1.27 16.65 -18.09
N GLU A 34 -0.09 17.23 -18.06
CA GLU A 34 0.45 18.01 -16.94
C GLU A 34 -0.37 19.30 -16.78
N ARG A 35 -1.50 19.18 -16.09
CA ARG A 35 -2.34 20.31 -15.72
C ARG A 35 -1.78 20.94 -14.46
N ASP A 36 -0.69 21.68 -14.63
CA ASP A 36 -0.11 22.52 -13.58
C ASP A 36 -1.01 23.75 -13.36
N HIS A 37 -2.19 23.52 -12.77
CA HIS A 37 -3.01 24.61 -12.25
C HIS A 37 -2.30 25.16 -11.02
N ARG A 38 -1.51 26.23 -11.21
CA ARG A 38 -1.02 27.07 -10.11
C ARG A 38 -2.21 27.61 -9.32
N ILE A 39 -2.66 26.87 -8.33
CA ILE A 39 -3.44 27.42 -7.22
C ILE A 39 -2.40 28.05 -6.29
N PRO A 40 -2.37 29.38 -6.12
CA PRO A 40 -1.46 30.01 -5.19
C PRO A 40 -1.89 29.63 -3.77
N HIS A 41 -1.19 28.68 -3.16
CA HIS A 41 -1.23 28.55 -1.71
C HIS A 41 -0.51 29.77 -1.13
N GLY A 42 -1.24 30.61 -0.39
CA GLY A 42 -0.88 31.99 -0.04
C GLY A 42 0.38 32.20 0.82
N ASP A 43 1.18 31.16 1.07
CA ASP A 43 2.38 31.21 1.91
C ASP A 43 3.57 30.61 1.15
N THR A 44 4.42 31.44 0.53
CA THR A 44 5.65 30.98 -0.16
C THR A 44 6.76 30.50 0.79
N SER A 45 6.57 30.68 2.11
CA SER A 45 7.53 30.29 3.14
C SER A 45 7.50 28.80 3.48
N LYS A 46 6.47 28.06 3.08
CA LYS A 46 6.26 26.65 3.44
C LYS A 46 6.44 25.77 2.21
N LYS A 47 7.01 24.58 2.40
CA LYS A 47 7.14 23.57 1.34
C LYS A 47 5.75 23.17 0.84
N SER A 48 5.63 22.96 -0.47
CA SER A 48 4.35 22.50 -1.03
C SER A 48 4.03 21.08 -0.55
N PRO A 49 2.74 20.67 -0.50
CA PRO A 49 2.37 19.30 -0.12
C PRO A 49 3.09 18.24 -0.98
N MET A 50 3.31 18.55 -2.25
CA MET A 50 4.02 17.66 -3.17
C MET A 50 5.52 17.52 -2.84
N GLN A 51 6.16 18.58 -2.37
CA GLN A 51 7.54 18.52 -1.88
C GLN A 51 7.64 17.65 -0.62
N LEU A 52 6.70 17.79 0.32
CA LEU A 52 6.68 16.99 1.55
C LEU A 52 6.55 15.49 1.27
N ILE A 53 5.69 15.09 0.33
CA ILE A 53 5.52 13.69 -0.05
C ILE A 53 6.80 13.13 -0.69
N ASN A 54 7.50 13.93 -1.49
CA ASN A 54 8.74 13.50 -2.15
C ASN A 54 9.90 13.28 -1.18
N GLU A 55 9.90 13.99 -0.05
CA GLU A 55 10.89 13.83 1.04
C GLU A 55 10.75 12.50 1.79
N VAL A 56 9.55 11.92 1.82
CA VAL A 56 9.32 10.62 2.47
C VAL A 56 9.89 9.50 1.63
N PRO A 57 10.85 8.69 2.14
CA PRO A 57 11.44 7.59 1.38
C PRO A 57 10.40 6.49 1.09
N PRO A 58 10.57 5.72 0.00
CA PRO A 58 9.71 4.57 -0.27
C PRO A 58 9.77 3.52 0.84
N ILE A 59 8.61 3.03 1.25
CA ILE A 59 8.44 2.00 2.28
C ILE A 59 8.67 0.63 1.63
N LYS A 60 9.62 -0.14 2.17
CA LYS A 60 9.88 -1.51 1.72
C LYS A 60 8.95 -2.48 2.45
N VAL A 61 8.36 -3.39 1.71
CA VAL A 61 7.48 -4.45 2.24
C VAL A 61 7.85 -5.78 1.60
N GLU A 62 7.71 -6.87 2.34
CA GLU A 62 8.02 -8.21 1.80
C GLU A 62 6.86 -8.76 0.93
N GLY A 63 5.63 -8.34 1.24
CA GLY A 63 4.42 -8.79 0.56
C GLY A 63 4.25 -8.22 -0.85
N ARG A 64 3.59 -9.00 -1.73
CA ARG A 64 3.20 -8.56 -3.08
C ARG A 64 2.07 -7.53 -3.07
N ILE A 65 1.23 -7.54 -2.04
CA ILE A 65 0.08 -6.65 -1.90
C ILE A 65 0.19 -5.93 -0.56
N VAL A 66 0.02 -4.61 -0.58
CA VAL A 66 -0.04 -3.75 0.61
C VAL A 66 -1.47 -3.26 0.82
N ALA A 67 -1.94 -3.29 2.05
CA ALA A 67 -3.15 -2.57 2.46
C ALA A 67 -2.73 -1.26 3.14
N CYS A 68 -3.10 -0.12 2.53
CA CYS A 68 -2.87 1.20 3.10
C CYS A 68 -4.18 1.71 3.72
N GLU A 69 -4.15 1.99 5.02
CA GLU A 69 -5.30 2.52 5.79
C GLU A 69 -5.12 4.01 6.16
N GLY A 70 -3.92 4.55 5.93
CA GLY A 70 -3.56 5.94 6.18
C GLY A 70 -3.13 6.26 7.63
N ASP A 71 -3.87 5.79 8.63
CA ASP A 71 -3.56 5.98 10.05
C ASP A 71 -3.83 4.69 10.84
N SER A 72 -3.33 4.60 12.08
CA SER A 72 -3.69 3.49 12.99
C SER A 72 -5.17 3.48 13.35
N ASN A 73 -5.84 4.64 13.25
CA ASN A 73 -7.27 4.77 13.46
C ASN A 73 -8.02 4.74 12.12
N PRO A 74 -8.88 3.74 11.86
CA PRO A 74 -9.60 3.63 10.59
C PRO A 74 -10.56 4.78 10.31
N ALA A 75 -10.90 5.59 11.33
CA ALA A 75 -11.76 6.76 11.20
C ALA A 75 -11.02 8.04 10.73
N LEU A 76 -9.68 8.10 10.87
CA LEU A 76 -8.89 9.30 10.56
C LEU A 76 -8.10 9.18 9.25
N GLY A 77 -8.03 7.97 8.69
CA GLY A 77 -7.32 7.69 7.44
C GLY A 77 -8.21 7.81 6.20
N HIS A 78 -7.95 6.93 5.25
CA HIS A 78 -8.71 6.81 4.00
C HIS A 78 -9.26 5.39 3.84
N PRO A 79 -10.21 5.16 2.91
CA PRO A 79 -10.66 3.80 2.61
C PRO A 79 -9.48 2.89 2.28
N ILE A 80 -9.54 1.64 2.77
CA ILE A 80 -8.45 0.68 2.62
C ILE A 80 -8.12 0.51 1.13
N GLU A 81 -6.90 0.87 0.75
CA GLU A 81 -6.41 0.72 -0.61
C GLU A 81 -5.45 -0.46 -0.69
N PHE A 82 -5.81 -1.45 -1.52
CA PHE A 82 -4.92 -2.56 -1.86
C PHE A 82 -4.04 -2.20 -3.06
N ILE A 83 -2.73 -2.18 -2.84
CA ILE A 83 -1.71 -1.78 -3.81
C ILE A 83 -0.91 -3.01 -4.21
N CYS A 84 -0.91 -3.34 -5.49
CA CYS A 84 -0.07 -4.41 -6.05
C CYS A 84 1.35 -3.90 -6.32
N LEU A 85 2.35 -4.65 -5.87
CA LEU A 85 3.77 -4.36 -6.04
C LEU A 85 4.49 -5.34 -6.98
N ASP A 86 3.73 -6.08 -7.80
CA ASP A 86 4.31 -7.00 -8.79
C ASP A 86 5.07 -6.28 -9.94
N LEU A 87 4.95 -4.95 -10.03
CA LEU A 87 5.65 -4.15 -11.03
C LEU A 87 6.95 -3.60 -10.43
N ASP A 88 7.99 -3.46 -11.26
CA ASP A 88 9.28 -2.85 -10.85
C ASP A 88 9.15 -1.37 -10.42
N LYS A 89 7.99 -0.75 -10.68
CA LYS A 89 7.71 0.63 -10.30
C LYS A 89 7.12 0.68 -8.89
N PRO A 90 7.51 1.67 -8.07
CA PRO A 90 6.92 1.83 -6.74
C PRO A 90 5.41 2.02 -6.85
N GLY A 91 4.66 1.23 -6.10
CA GLY A 91 3.22 1.40 -5.94
C GLY A 91 2.94 2.64 -5.11
N VAL A 92 2.03 3.50 -5.55
CA VAL A 92 1.69 4.74 -4.85
C VAL A 92 0.26 4.65 -4.32
N CYS A 93 0.07 4.93 -3.03
CA CYS A 93 -1.27 5.10 -2.48
C CYS A 93 -1.89 6.39 -3.04
N LYS A 94 -3.11 6.30 -3.58
CA LYS A 94 -3.81 7.45 -4.16
C LYS A 94 -4.20 8.51 -3.13
N TYR A 95 -4.34 8.11 -1.87
CA TYR A 95 -4.78 8.97 -0.80
C TYR A 95 -3.60 9.55 -0.01
N CYS A 96 -2.69 8.71 0.47
CA CYS A 96 -1.51 9.17 1.21
C CYS A 96 -0.38 9.71 0.32
N GLY A 97 -0.33 9.32 -0.95
CA GLY A 97 0.82 9.64 -1.83
C GLY A 97 2.11 8.88 -1.46
N LEU A 98 2.07 8.00 -0.45
CA LEU A 98 3.21 7.19 -0.03
C LEU A 98 3.56 6.15 -1.09
N ARG A 99 4.88 5.92 -1.21
CA ARG A 99 5.48 4.99 -2.16
C ARG A 99 5.82 3.69 -1.46
N TYR A 100 5.45 2.58 -2.06
CA TYR A 100 5.73 1.23 -1.58
C TYR A 100 6.56 0.47 -2.61
N VAL A 101 7.54 -0.30 -2.15
CA VAL A 101 8.41 -1.12 -2.98
C VAL A 101 8.47 -2.51 -2.37
N GLN A 102 8.37 -3.54 -3.21
CA GLN A 102 8.56 -4.89 -2.74
C GLN A 102 10.05 -5.14 -2.50
N ASP A 103 10.40 -5.57 -1.29
CA ASP A 103 11.75 -6.04 -0.99
C ASP A 103 11.88 -7.46 -1.55
N HIS A 104 12.37 -7.56 -2.78
CA HIS A 104 12.74 -8.83 -3.38
C HIS A 104 14.02 -9.29 -2.70
N GLY A 105 13.88 -9.87 -1.51
CA GLY A 105 14.96 -10.56 -0.82
C GLY A 105 15.67 -11.47 -1.81
N SER A 106 16.97 -11.30 -1.89
CA SER A 106 17.94 -12.03 -2.71
C SER A 106 17.75 -13.56 -2.65
N HIS A 107 16.84 -14.08 -3.46
CA HIS A 107 16.70 -15.50 -3.81
C HIS A 107 16.94 -15.67 -5.31
N HIS A 108 18.12 -15.27 -5.76
CA HIS A 108 18.73 -15.80 -6.98
C HIS A 108 19.56 -17.02 -6.58
N HIS A 109 19.00 -18.22 -6.74
CA HIS A 109 19.74 -19.45 -6.97
C HIS A 109 18.94 -20.32 -7.93
#